data_AF-A0A564W9F4-F1
#
_entry.id   AF-A0A564W9F4-F1
#
_cell.length_a   1.000
_cell.length_b   1.000
_cell.length_c   1.000
_cell.angle_alpha   90.00
_cell.angle_beta   90.00
_cell.angle_gamma   90.00
#
_symmetry.space_group_name_H-M   'P 1'
#
loop_
_entity.id
_entity.type
_entity.pdbx_description
1 polymer ?
#
loop_
_entity_poly.entity_id
_entity_poly.type
_entity_poly.pdbx_seq_one_letter_code
_entity_poly.pdbx_strand_id
1 'polypeptide(L)'
;MAPAAADSTRLTDLLTRLDAATGPDPTLDRDIGQALGGSTTAGEGPAYTASIDRCFDLLHQVAPGWHWHVGFGVTGLLPYATLALGPRRFEASAATVPLALLNVIVRAACARSSPDI
;
A
#
# COMPACT_ATOMS: atom_id res chain seq x y z
N MET A 1 -8.24 -10.52 -23.66
CA MET A 1 -7.76 -9.14 -23.45
C MET A 1 -8.70 -8.42 -22.49
N ALA A 2 -8.69 -8.82 -21.21
CA ALA A 2 -9.36 -8.15 -20.09
C ALA A 2 -8.70 -8.45 -18.70
N PRO A 3 -7.38 -8.21 -18.50
CA PRO A 3 -6.78 -8.30 -17.16
C PRO A 3 -6.65 -6.96 -16.42
N ALA A 4 -6.42 -5.83 -17.10
CA ALA A 4 -6.06 -4.56 -16.45
C ALA A 4 -7.20 -3.83 -15.73
N ALA A 5 -8.44 -3.94 -16.24
CA ALA A 5 -9.60 -3.26 -15.66
C ALA A 5 -10.06 -3.92 -14.33
N ALA A 6 -10.03 -5.26 -14.26
CA ALA A 6 -10.35 -5.99 -13.04
C ALA A 6 -9.33 -5.72 -11.93
N ASP A 7 -8.06 -5.57 -12.32
CA ASP A 7 -6.97 -5.25 -11.39
C ASP A 7 -7.11 -3.82 -10.83
N SER A 8 -7.46 -2.85 -11.68
CA SER A 8 -7.71 -1.46 -11.26
C SER A 8 -8.92 -1.32 -10.31
N THR A 9 -10.02 -2.02 -10.58
CA THR A 9 -11.19 -2.05 -9.69
C THR A 9 -10.82 -2.66 -8.33
N ARG A 10 -10.06 -3.75 -8.32
CA ARG A 10 -9.60 -4.41 -7.10
C ARG A 10 -8.72 -3.50 -6.25
N LEU A 11 -7.77 -2.80 -6.87
CA LEU A 11 -6.91 -1.87 -6.15
C LEU A 11 -7.70 -0.67 -5.60
N THR A 12 -8.72 -0.20 -6.33
CA THR A 12 -9.60 0.89 -5.86
C THR A 12 -10.45 0.46 -4.64
N ASP A 13 -10.94 -0.78 -4.62
CA ASP A 13 -11.61 -1.36 -3.45
C ASP A 13 -10.68 -1.44 -2.24
N LEU A 14 -9.44 -1.89 -2.44
CA LEU A 14 -8.43 -1.93 -1.38
C LEU A 14 -8.15 -0.55 -0.78
N LEU A 15 -8.07 0.50 -1.60
CA LEU A 15 -7.90 1.87 -1.10
C LEU A 15 -9.06 2.31 -0.21
N THR A 16 -10.30 2.02 -0.63
CA THR A 16 -11.50 2.35 0.16
C THR A 16 -11.47 1.66 1.52
N ARG A 17 -11.04 0.40 1.56
CA ARG A 17 -10.94 -0.39 2.80
C ARG A 17 -9.77 0.08 3.69
N LEU A 18 -8.64 0.46 3.09
CA LEU A 18 -7.49 1.03 3.82
C LEU A 18 -7.86 2.37 4.47
N ASP A 19 -8.63 3.22 3.79
CA ASP A 19 -9.08 4.51 4.34
C ASP A 19 -10.04 4.33 5.53
N ALA A 20 -10.80 3.22 5.57
CA ALA A 20 -11.70 2.89 6.67
C ALA A 20 -11.03 2.11 7.82
N ALA A 21 -9.85 1.54 7.58
CA ALA A 21 -9.16 0.71 8.56
C ALA A 21 -8.58 1.56 9.71
N THR A 22 -8.68 1.04 10.93
CA THR A 22 -8.16 1.70 12.14
C THR A 22 -7.06 0.92 12.84
N GLY A 23 -6.72 -0.28 12.35
CA GLY A 23 -5.71 -1.16 12.92
C GLY A 23 -5.48 -2.42 12.09
N PRO A 24 -4.89 -3.47 12.69
CA PRO A 24 -4.66 -4.76 12.04
C PRO A 24 -5.94 -5.39 11.46
N ASP A 25 -5.88 -5.83 10.21
CA ASP A 25 -6.95 -6.51 9.50
C ASP A 25 -6.39 -7.67 8.65
N PRO A 26 -6.48 -8.92 9.16
CA PRO A 26 -5.99 -10.11 8.45
C PRO A 26 -6.72 -10.41 7.13
N THR A 27 -7.93 -9.88 6.93
CA THR A 27 -8.66 -10.03 5.67
C THR A 27 -8.09 -9.08 4.64
N LEU A 28 -7.87 -7.82 5.03
CA LEU A 28 -7.23 -6.82 4.18
C LEU A 28 -5.81 -7.23 3.80
N ASP A 29 -5.05 -7.77 4.74
CA ASP A 29 -3.73 -8.38 4.54
C ASP A 29 -3.70 -9.42 3.42
N ARG A 30 -4.63 -10.38 3.46
CA ARG A 30 -4.74 -11.43 2.45
C ARG A 30 -5.04 -10.83 1.07
N ASP A 31 -5.98 -9.89 1.01
CA ASP A 31 -6.42 -9.29 -0.24
C ASP A 31 -5.32 -8.43 -0.88
N ILE A 32 -4.55 -7.71 -0.05
CA ILE A 32 -3.34 -6.98 -0.48
C ILE A 32 -2.30 -7.95 -1.05
N GLY A 33 -2.00 -9.04 -0.34
CA GLY A 33 -1.04 -10.05 -0.81
C GLY A 33 -1.45 -10.66 -2.15
N GLN A 34 -2.73 -10.98 -2.31
CA GLN A 34 -3.26 -11.51 -3.57
C GLN A 34 -3.27 -10.49 -4.72
N ALA A 35 -3.47 -9.20 -4.44
CA ALA A 35 -3.50 -8.16 -5.46
C ALA A 35 -2.10 -7.73 -5.91
N LEU A 36 -1.14 -7.66 -4.99
CA LEU A 36 0.19 -7.10 -5.24
C LEU A 36 1.29 -8.16 -5.41
N GLY A 37 0.93 -9.44 -5.40
CA GLY A 37 1.87 -10.55 -5.62
C GLY A 37 2.80 -10.82 -4.43
N GLY A 38 2.38 -10.45 -3.22
CA GLY A 38 3.18 -10.65 -2.01
C GLY A 38 3.41 -12.13 -1.76
N SER A 39 4.65 -12.58 -1.86
CA SER A 39 5.03 -13.96 -1.57
C SER A 39 5.08 -14.17 -0.05
N THR A 40 4.11 -14.89 0.49
CA THR A 40 4.16 -15.37 1.88
C THR A 40 5.00 -16.64 1.92
N THR A 41 6.12 -16.63 2.65
CA THR A 41 6.77 -17.86 3.07
C THR A 41 5.77 -18.68 3.89
N ALA A 42 5.57 -19.94 3.50
CA ALA A 42 4.54 -20.81 4.08
C ALA A 42 4.67 -20.91 5.61
N GLY A 43 3.67 -20.39 6.35
CA GLY A 43 3.58 -20.54 7.81
C GLY A 43 2.90 -19.37 8.52
N GLU A 44 3.11 -18.14 8.05
CA GLU A 44 2.49 -16.92 8.61
C GLU A 44 1.75 -16.16 7.51
N GLY A 45 0.50 -15.76 7.78
CA GLY A 45 -0.23 -14.86 6.91
C GLY A 45 0.51 -13.53 6.75
N PRO A 46 0.30 -12.79 5.65
CA PRO A 46 1.05 -11.57 5.42
C PRO A 46 0.54 -10.46 6.34
N ALA A 47 1.16 -10.25 7.49
CA ALA A 47 0.70 -9.29 8.51
C ALA A 47 0.97 -7.81 8.13
N TYR A 48 0.60 -7.39 6.92
CA TYR A 48 0.92 -6.06 6.38
C TYR A 48 0.35 -4.92 7.24
N THR A 49 -0.93 -4.98 7.60
CA THR A 49 -1.64 -3.98 8.40
C THR A 49 -1.12 -3.87 9.84
N ALA A 50 -0.37 -4.86 10.31
CA ALA A 50 0.20 -4.91 11.65
C ALA A 50 1.73 -4.72 11.70
N SER A 51 2.44 -4.88 10.59
CA SER A 51 3.91 -4.91 10.55
C SER A 51 4.46 -3.93 9.52
N ILE A 52 5.26 -2.97 10.01
CA ILE A 52 6.01 -2.03 9.18
C ILE A 52 7.04 -2.78 8.31
N ASP A 53 7.71 -3.79 8.85
CA ASP A 53 8.70 -4.57 8.10
C ASP A 53 8.06 -5.28 6.90
N ARG A 54 6.88 -5.87 7.09
CA ARG A 54 6.13 -6.48 5.98
C ARG A 54 5.67 -5.45 4.95
N CYS A 55 5.35 -4.22 5.38
CA CYS A 55 5.05 -3.12 4.46
C CYS A 55 6.30 -2.74 3.64
N PHE A 56 7.49 -2.70 4.24
CA PHE A 56 8.72 -2.41 3.51
C PHE A 56 9.10 -3.52 2.53
N ASP A 57 8.96 -4.79 2.90
CA ASP A 57 9.15 -5.91 1.99
C ASP A 57 8.26 -5.76 0.75
N LEU A 58 6.97 -5.43 0.96
CA LEU A 58 6.00 -5.20 -0.11
C LEU A 58 6.35 -3.96 -0.95
N LEU A 59 6.75 -2.85 -0.29
CA LEU A 59 7.15 -1.61 -0.96
C LEU A 59 8.32 -1.83 -1.91
N HIS A 60 9.34 -2.57 -1.47
CA HIS A 60 10.51 -2.87 -2.30
C HIS A 60 10.17 -3.76 -3.50
N GLN A 61 9.13 -4.61 -3.39
CA GLN A 61 8.62 -5.41 -4.51
C GLN A 61 7.79 -4.59 -5.49
N VAL A 62 6.88 -3.75 -4.98
CA VAL A 62 5.88 -3.02 -5.79
C VAL A 62 6.47 -1.76 -6.43
N ALA A 63 7.36 -1.06 -5.73
CA ALA A 63 7.86 0.26 -6.10
C ALA A 63 9.40 0.34 -6.02
N PRO A 64 10.14 -0.54 -6.72
CA PRO A 64 11.59 -0.49 -6.72
C PRO A 64 12.09 0.86 -7.28
N GLY A 65 13.00 1.50 -6.55
CA GLY A 65 13.59 2.79 -6.93
C GLY A 65 12.74 4.03 -6.62
N TRP A 66 11.57 3.87 -5.99
CA TRP A 66 10.78 5.02 -5.53
C TRP A 66 11.36 5.58 -4.23
N HIS A 67 11.32 6.90 -4.09
CA HIS A 67 11.64 7.57 -2.84
C HIS A 67 10.46 7.49 -1.89
N TRP A 68 10.70 7.08 -0.65
CA TRP A 68 9.67 7.00 0.37
C TRP A 68 10.06 7.82 1.61
N HIS A 69 9.05 8.26 2.33
CA HIS A 69 9.20 8.90 3.64
C HIS A 69 8.02 8.50 4.51
N VAL A 70 8.29 8.28 5.79
CA VAL A 70 7.28 8.02 6.82
C VAL A 70 7.54 9.00 7.95
N GLY A 71 6.49 9.62 8.45
CA GLY A 71 6.59 10.56 9.56
C GLY A 71 5.26 10.74 10.27
N PHE A 72 5.23 11.74 11.14
CA PHE A 72 4.03 12.18 11.83
C PHE A 72 3.74 13.62 11.43
N GLY A 73 2.45 13.96 11.31
CA GLY A 73 2.02 15.33 11.04
C GLY A 73 2.47 16.30 12.14
N VAL A 74 2.20 17.59 11.97
CA VAL A 74 2.68 18.66 12.87
C VAL A 74 2.28 18.50 14.35
N THR A 75 1.21 17.75 14.63
CA THR A 75 0.76 17.44 15.99
C THR A 75 1.50 16.26 16.63
N GLY A 76 2.28 15.52 15.85
CA GLY A 76 2.95 14.28 16.28
C GLY A 76 2.03 13.06 16.39
N LEU A 77 0.73 13.20 16.10
CA LEU A 77 -0.26 12.16 16.39
C LEU A 77 -0.66 11.32 15.17
N LEU A 78 -0.78 11.96 14.00
CA LEU A 78 -1.26 11.29 12.80
C LEU A 78 -0.08 10.84 11.93
N PRO A 79 0.17 9.53 11.78
CA PRO A 79 1.21 9.05 10.89
C PRO A 79 0.83 9.31 9.44
N TYR A 80 1.84 9.61 8.63
CA TYR A 80 1.71 9.76 7.19
C TYR A 80 2.87 9.08 6.47
N ALA A 81 2.62 8.70 5.22
CA ALA A 81 3.62 8.17 4.33
C ALA A 81 3.56 8.90 2.99
N THR A 82 4.70 9.00 2.32
CA THR A 82 4.80 9.52 0.96
C THR A 82 5.62 8.59 0.09
N LEU A 83 5.24 8.46 -1.17
CA LEU A 83 6.00 7.76 -2.22
C LEU A 83 6.16 8.67 -3.43
N ALA A 84 7.34 8.71 -4.03
CA ALA A 84 7.62 9.54 -5.19
C ALA A 84 8.57 8.88 -6.21
N LEU A 85 8.27 9.06 -7.50
CA LEU A 85 9.15 8.73 -8.62
C LEU A 85 8.97 9.78 -9.72
N GLY A 86 9.97 10.64 -9.90
CA GLY A 86 9.88 11.77 -10.83
C GLY A 86 8.71 12.69 -10.48
N PRO A 87 7.79 13.00 -11.42
CA PRO A 87 6.63 13.86 -11.16
C PRO A 87 5.50 13.15 -10.40
N ARG A 88 5.55 11.82 -10.26
CA ARG A 88 4.52 11.05 -9.57
C ARG A 88 4.79 11.09 -8.08
N ARG A 89 3.82 11.58 -7.30
CA ARG A 89 3.88 11.63 -5.84
C ARG A 89 2.53 11.20 -5.24
N PHE A 90 2.60 10.32 -4.26
CA PHE A 90 1.45 9.90 -3.44
C PHE A 90 1.74 10.21 -1.99
N GLU A 91 0.70 10.57 -1.27
CA GLU A 91 0.73 10.85 0.16
C GLU A 91 -0.55 10.32 0.78
N ALA A 92 -0.43 9.71 1.96
CA ALA A 92 -1.57 9.25 2.74
C ALA A 92 -1.27 9.39 4.23
N SER A 93 -2.31 9.73 4.99
CA SER A 93 -2.32 9.67 6.44
C SER A 93 -3.32 8.61 6.88
N ALA A 94 -3.06 7.91 7.98
CA ALA A 94 -3.95 6.86 8.48
C ALA A 94 -3.86 6.72 10.01
N ALA A 95 -4.66 5.83 10.58
CA ALA A 95 -4.65 5.55 12.02
C ALA A 95 -3.33 4.95 12.52
N THR A 96 -2.59 4.25 11.65
CA THR A 96 -1.30 3.62 11.97
C THR A 96 -0.30 3.81 10.84
N VAL A 97 1.00 3.71 11.14
CA VAL A 97 2.08 3.78 10.14
C VAL A 97 1.92 2.71 9.04
N PRO A 98 1.67 1.41 9.36
CA PRO A 98 1.41 0.41 8.34
C PRO A 98 0.27 0.78 7.38
N LEU A 99 -0.85 1.29 7.88
CA LEU A 99 -1.99 1.67 7.04
C LEU A 99 -1.65 2.84 6.11
N ALA A 100 -0.90 3.84 6.59
CA ALA A 100 -0.46 4.97 5.76
C ALA A 100 0.49 4.50 4.64
N LEU A 101 1.44 3.61 4.98
CA LEU A 101 2.34 2.99 4.01
C LEU A 101 1.60 2.17 2.96
N LEU A 102 0.70 1.28 3.38
CA LEU A 102 -0.08 0.44 2.46
C LEU A 102 -0.91 1.28 1.49
N ASN A 103 -1.48 2.38 1.95
CA ASN A 103 -2.26 3.28 1.10
C ASN A 103 -1.41 3.83 -0.06
N VAL A 104 -0.23 4.39 0.24
CA VAL A 104 0.65 4.91 -0.82
C VAL A 104 1.23 3.81 -1.72
N ILE A 105 1.47 2.60 -1.18
CA ILE A 105 1.92 1.44 -1.98
C ILE A 105 0.84 1.02 -2.98
N VAL A 106 -0.42 0.92 -2.55
CA VAL A 106 -1.54 0.57 -3.43
C VAL A 106 -1.76 1.65 -4.49
N ARG A 107 -1.66 2.95 -4.13
CA ARG A 107 -1.71 4.06 -5.11
C ARG A 107 -0.59 3.97 -6.15
N ALA A 108 0.64 3.65 -5.71
CA ALA A 108 1.76 3.45 -6.62
C ALA A 108 1.51 2.26 -7.57
N ALA A 109 0.91 1.17 -7.07
CA ALA A 109 0.49 0.04 -7.91
C ALA A 109 -0.56 0.46 -8.96
N CYS A 110 -1.60 1.21 -8.57
CA CYS A 110 -2.60 1.74 -9.51
C CYS A 110 -1.95 2.56 -10.64
N ALA A 111 -1.01 3.44 -10.30
CA ALA A 111 -0.34 4.32 -11.25
C ALA A 111 0.63 3.57 -12.18
N ARG A 112 1.09 2.37 -11.81
CA ARG A 112 1.86 1.50 -12.70
C ARG A 112 0.97 0.73 -13.67
N SER A 113 -0.25 0.38 -13.26
CA SER A 113 -1.22 -0.34 -14.09
C SER A 113 -1.90 0.55 -15.13
N SER A 114 -1.86 1.88 -14.94
CA SER A 114 -2.24 2.87 -15.96
C SER A 114 -0.98 3.41 -16.64
N PRO A 115 -0.62 2.96 -17.86
CA PRO A 115 0.43 3.63 -18.63
C PRO A 115 -0.05 5.06 -18.94
N ASP A 116 0.81 6.06 -18.69
CA ASP A 116 0.54 7.44 -19.09
C ASP A 116 0.22 7.48 -20.60
N ILE A 117 -0.84 8.20 -20.97
CA ILE A 117 -1.12 8.66 -22.33
C ILE A 117 -0.16 9.81 -22.66
#